data_AF-A0A6M0SK58-F1
#
_entry.id   AF-A0A6M0SK58-F1
#
_cell.length_a   1.000
_cell.length_b   1.000
_cell.length_c   1.000
_cell.angle_alpha   90.00
_cell.angle_beta   90.00
_cell.angle_gamma   90.00
#
_symmetry.space_group_name_H-M   'P 1'
#
loop_
_entity.id
_entity.type
_entity.pdbx_description
1 polymer ?
#
loop_
_entity_poly.entity_id
_entity_poly.type
_entity_poly.pdbx_seq_one_letter_code
_entity_poly.pdbx_strand_id
1 'polypeptide(L)'
;MIREAEITDSGYIKLLLEQLGYPQNSEEQVKQSIQNYLNRPNNVYVYEEENKVIGFISISIIPMFHRNSGVGRITALCGFY
;
A
#
# COMPACT_ATOMS: atom_id res chain seq x y z
N MET A 1 -10.47 -7.82 -7.65
CA MET A 1 -11.12 -6.50 -7.41
C MET A 1 -10.11 -5.56 -6.79
N ILE A 2 -10.07 -4.29 -7.22
CA ILE A 2 -9.25 -3.25 -6.57
C ILE A 2 -10.07 -2.59 -5.46
N ARG A 3 -9.50 -2.45 -4.26
CA ARG A 3 -10.10 -1.74 -3.12
C ARG A 3 -9.03 -1.10 -2.23
N GLU A 4 -9.43 -0.23 -1.31
CA GLU A 4 -8.53 0.25 -0.25
C GLU A 4 -8.06 -0.91 0.62
N ALA A 5 -6.82 -0.80 1.11
CA ALA A 5 -6.25 -1.78 2.03
C ALA A 5 -6.88 -1.64 3.41
N GLU A 6 -7.24 -2.78 3.99
CA GLU A 6 -7.72 -2.90 5.35
C GLU A 6 -6.61 -3.43 6.27
N ILE A 7 -6.75 -3.24 7.58
CA ILE A 7 -5.78 -3.75 8.57
C ILE A 7 -5.62 -5.28 8.45
N THR A 8 -6.69 -5.98 8.08
CA THR A 8 -6.74 -7.43 7.85
C THR A 8 -5.86 -7.88 6.68
N ASP A 9 -5.48 -6.99 5.76
CA ASP A 9 -4.62 -7.32 4.62
C ASP A 9 -3.13 -7.34 4.97
N SER A 10 -2.76 -6.92 6.19
CA SER A 10 -1.36 -6.74 6.59
C SER A 10 -0.49 -7.97 6.39
N GLY A 11 -1.05 -9.17 6.63
CA GLY A 11 -0.34 -10.42 6.43
C GLY A 11 0.00 -10.67 4.95
N TYR A 12 -0.94 -10.41 4.05
CA TYR A 12 -0.71 -10.54 2.61
C TYR A 12 0.26 -9.48 2.07
N ILE A 13 0.12 -8.23 2.52
CA ILE A 13 1.01 -7.12 2.12
C ILE A 13 2.43 -7.38 2.62
N LYS A 14 2.61 -7.95 3.82
CA LYS A 14 3.93 -8.37 4.32
C LYS A 14 4.62 -9.34 3.36
N LEU A 15 3.91 -10.37 2.89
CA LEU A 15 4.46 -11.34 1.94
C LEU A 15 4.83 -10.69 0.60
N LEU A 16 4.04 -9.71 0.14
CA LEU A 16 4.35 -8.95 -1.06
C LEU A 16 5.56 -8.01 -0.86
N LEU A 17 5.73 -7.43 0.33
CA LEU A 17 6.91 -6.64 0.69
C LEU A 17 8.19 -7.49 0.77
N GLU A 18 8.10 -8.73 1.25
CA GLU A 18 9.20 -9.69 1.20
C GLU A 18 9.68 -9.91 -0.24
N GLN A 19 8.77 -10.03 -1.20
CA GLN A 19 9.10 -10.18 -2.62
C GLN A 19 9.76 -8.94 -3.24
N LEU A 20 9.40 -7.75 -2.76
CA LEU A 20 10.08 -6.51 -3.15
C LEU A 20 11.48 -6.37 -2.55
N GLY A 21 11.93 -7.32 -1.72
CA GLY A 21 13.23 -7.27 -1.06
C GLY A 21 13.21 -6.55 0.28
N TYR A 22 12.04 -6.43 0.93
CA TYR A 22 11.89 -5.83 2.26
C TYR A 22 11.40 -6.84 3.33
N PRO A 23 12.11 -7.96 3.55
CA PRO A 23 11.65 -9.03 4.42
C PRO A 23 11.66 -8.71 5.92
N GLN A 24 12.29 -7.61 6.32
CA GLN A 24 12.39 -7.18 7.71
C GLN A 24 11.09 -6.61 8.28
N ASN A 25 10.08 -6.33 7.44
CA ASN A 25 8.82 -5.76 7.91
C ASN A 25 8.01 -6.82 8.65
N SER A 26 7.70 -6.56 9.92
CA SER A 26 6.73 -7.35 10.67
C SER A 26 5.30 -7.03 10.22
N GLU A 27 4.38 -7.97 10.44
CA GLU A 27 2.95 -7.72 10.15
C GLU A 27 2.43 -6.50 10.94
N GLU A 28 2.89 -6.31 12.17
CA GLU A 28 2.53 -5.18 13.01
C GLU A 28 3.01 -3.85 12.43
N GLN A 29 4.22 -3.80 11.86
CA GLN A 29 4.71 -2.60 11.16
C GLN A 29 3.89 -2.29 9.91
N VAL A 30 3.41 -3.31 9.21
CA VAL A 30 2.51 -3.14 8.06
C VAL A 30 1.15 -2.60 8.52
N LYS A 31 0.56 -3.13 9.60
CA LYS A 31 -0.69 -2.61 10.20
C LYS A 31 -0.57 -1.13 10.54
N GLN A 32 0.50 -0.76 11.23
CA GLN A 32 0.78 0.64 11.58
C GLN A 32 0.93 1.51 10.34
N SER A 33 1.57 0.99 9.28
CA SER A 33 1.72 1.71 8.01
C SER A 33 0.38 1.95 7.33
N ILE A 34 -0.51 0.95 7.27
CA ILE A 34 -1.87 1.09 6.72
C ILE A 34 -2.64 2.16 7.51
N GLN A 35 -2.63 2.09 8.85
CA GLN A 35 -3.27 3.09 9.71
C GLN A 35 -2.72 4.51 9.52
N ASN A 36 -1.40 4.65 9.35
CA ASN A 36 -0.75 5.94 9.11
C ASN A 36 -1.14 6.54 7.75
N TYR A 37 -1.44 5.69 6.75
CA TYR A 37 -1.83 6.13 5.42
C TYR A 37 -3.28 6.62 5.39
N LEU A 38 -4.20 5.96 6.09
CA LEU A 38 -5.60 6.40 6.22
C LEU A 38 -5.77 7.84 6.74
N ASN A 39 -4.79 8.34 7.51
CA ASN A 39 -4.82 9.67 8.13
C ASN A 39 -4.05 10.75 7.35
N ARG A 40 -3.56 10.45 6.14
CA ARG A 40 -2.70 11.33 5.32
C ARG A 40 -3.23 11.37 3.88
N PRO A 41 -2.76 12.29 3.01
CA PRO A 41 -3.05 12.22 1.57
C PRO A 41 -2.28 11.07 0.88
N ASN A 42 -2.21 9.92 1.53
CA ASN A 42 -1.58 8.72 1.06
C ASN A 42 -2.63 7.63 1.00
N ASN A 43 -2.58 6.78 -0.02
CA ASN A 43 -3.53 5.70 -0.18
C ASN A 43 -2.77 4.38 -0.37
N VAL A 44 -3.31 3.31 0.18
CA VAL A 44 -2.87 1.95 -0.14
C VAL A 44 -4.07 1.23 -0.75
N TYR A 45 -3.87 0.68 -1.94
CA TYR A 45 -4.86 -0.15 -2.60
C TYR A 45 -4.33 -1.56 -2.76
N VAL A 46 -5.22 -2.53 -2.66
CA VAL A 46 -4.95 -3.94 -2.90
C VAL A 46 -5.73 -4.43 -4.11
N TYR A 47 -5.18 -5.44 -4.77
CA TYR A 47 -5.92 -6.28 -5.70
C TYR A 47 -6.22 -7.61 -5.02
N GLU A 48 -7.51 -7.88 -4.84
CA GLU A 48 -8.03 -9.09 -4.22
C GLU A 48 -8.59 -10.06 -5.27
N GLU A 49 -8.24 -11.32 -5.17
CA GLU A 49 -8.79 -12.42 -5.96
C GLU A 49 -9.10 -13.60 -5.02
N GLU A 50 -10.31 -14.16 -5.10
CA GLU A 50 -10.75 -15.29 -4.25
C GLU A 50 -10.52 -15.08 -2.73
N ASN A 51 -10.82 -13.87 -2.21
CA ASN A 51 -10.58 -13.45 -0.82
C ASN A 51 -9.09 -13.41 -0.40
N LYS A 52 -8.18 -13.37 -1.36
CA LYS A 52 -6.74 -13.25 -1.16
C LYS A 52 -6.21 -11.99 -1.81
N VAL A 53 -5.44 -11.20 -1.05
CA VAL A 53 -4.69 -10.09 -1.64
C VAL A 53 -3.48 -10.66 -2.38
N ILE A 54 -3.44 -10.47 -3.69
CA ILE A 54 -2.36 -10.92 -4.57
C ILE A 54 -1.56 -9.76 -5.17
N GLY A 55 -1.92 -8.52 -4.86
CA GLY A 55 -1.15 -7.35 -5.25
C GLY A 55 -1.49 -6.13 -4.41
N PHE A 56 -0.57 -5.19 -4.33
CA PHE A 56 -0.80 -3.92 -3.65
C PHE A 56 -0.02 -2.78 -4.31
N ILE A 57 -0.51 -1.56 -4.11
CA ILE A 57 0.14 -0.32 -4.47
C ILE A 57 0.00 0.67 -3.31
N SER A 58 1.09 1.32 -2.93
CA SER A 58 1.07 2.46 -2.01
C SER A 58 1.46 3.73 -2.74
N ILE A 59 0.65 4.79 -2.58
CA ILE A 59 0.84 6.07 -3.26
C ILE A 59 0.74 7.23 -2.27
N SER A 60 1.64 8.19 -2.40
CA SER A 60 1.59 9.47 -1.68
C SER A 60 1.27 10.60 -2.65
N ILE A 61 0.33 11.49 -2.29
CA ILE A 61 0.04 12.68 -3.07
C ILE A 61 0.80 13.87 -2.47
N ILE A 62 1.70 14.44 -3.26
CA ILE A 62 2.52 15.60 -2.87
C ILE A 62 1.91 16.85 -3.53
N PRO A 63 1.40 17.83 -2.76
CA PRO A 63 0.85 19.05 -3.33
C PRO A 63 1.95 19.87 -4.01
N MET A 64 1.67 20.42 -5.20
CA MET A 64 2.61 21.30 -5.89
C MET A 64 2.40 22.76 -5.47
N PHE A 65 3.48 23.47 -5.15
CA PHE A 65 3.39 24.89 -4.76
C PHE A 65 2.93 25.81 -5.90
N HIS A 66 3.26 25.46 -7.14
CA HIS A 66 3.07 26.31 -8.32
C HIS A 66 1.79 25.97 -9.12
N ARG A 67 1.00 24.97 -8.70
CA ARG A 67 -0.21 24.49 -9.39
C ARG A 67 -1.23 24.02 -8.37
N ASN A 68 -2.52 24.23 -8.65
CA ASN A 68 -3.61 23.66 -7.85
C ASN A 68 -3.84 22.16 -8.20
N SER A 69 -2.80 21.35 -8.04
CA SER A 69 -2.83 19.90 -8.24
C SER A 69 -1.68 19.22 -7.46
N GLY A 70 -1.74 17.89 -7.34
CA GLY A 70 -0.71 17.08 -6.69
C GLY A 70 0.04 16.18 -7.66
N VAL A 71 1.25 15.75 -7.27
CA VAL A 71 1.98 14.67 -7.93
C VAL A 71 1.84 13.41 -7.09
N GLY A 72 1.44 12.31 -7.73
CA GLY A 72 1.43 10.99 -7.09
C GLY A 72 2.81 10.34 -7.14
N ARG A 73 3.33 9.93 -5.98
CA ARG A 73 4.54 9.11 -5.86
C ARG A 73 4.14 7.70 -5.42
N ILE A 74 4.35 6.73 -6.29
CA ILE A 74 4.26 5.31 -5.91
C ILE A 74 5.46 4.99 -5.01
N THR A 75 5.20 4.55 -3.79
CA THR A 75 6.24 4.19 -2.80
C THR A 75 6.54 2.69 -2.79
N ALA A 76 5.55 1.86 -3.16
CA ALA A 76 5.71 0.43 -3.41
C ALA A 76 4.61 -0.05 -4.38
N LEU A 77 4.94 -1.04 -5.20
CA LEU A 77 4.01 -1.74 -6.10
C LEU A 77 4.49 -3.19 -6.25
N CYS A 78 3.65 -4.16 -5.93
CA CYS A 78 3.96 -5.59 -6.08
C CYS A 78 2.70 -6.38 -6.42
N GLY A 79 2.85 -7.49 -7.14
CA GLY A 79 1.79 -8.45 -7.38
C GLY A 79 2.30 -9.80 -7.87
N PHE A 80 1.51 -10.84 -7.63
CA PHE A 80 1.70 -12.17 -8.19
C PHE A 80 1.14 -12.21 -9.62
N TYR A 81 1.84 -12.91 -10.52
CA TYR A 81 1.39 -13.27 -11.86
C TYR A 81 1.24 -14.78 -11.97
#